data_AF-A0A534Z6B6-F1
#
_entry.id   AF-A0A534Z6B6-F1
#
_cell.length_a   1.000
_cell.length_b   1.000
_cell.length_c   1.000
_cell.angle_alpha   90.00
_cell.angle_beta   90.00
_cell.angle_gamma   90.00
#
_symmetry.space_group_name_H-M   'P 1'
#
loop_
_entity.id
_entity.type
_entity.pdbx_description
1 polymer ?
#
loop_
_entity_poly.entity_id
_entity_poly.type
_entity_poly.pdbx_seq_one_letter_code
_entity_poly.pdbx_strand_id
1 'polypeptide(L)'
;MTADVEAERWVPMSLRRADGERGLLRALLMEAVRCALGEAGGRQAKRAQLAAEARRWITRANVGEPFAFENVCAWLGLPAHRLRRFVLERVELLRPSAPVVARQGASRHPGALSARLREDRNARIREFRATGWKPRDIAERFDLSYASVIAICTPDGAEEIEESEGALEAVAS
;
A
#
# COMPACT_ATOMS: atom_id res chain seq x y z
N MET A 1 34.32 32.54 45.00
CA MET A 1 34.50 31.08 45.26
C MET A 1 33.66 30.31 44.24
N THR A 2 34.13 30.31 43.00
CA THR A 2 33.54 29.66 41.84
C THR A 2 34.17 28.28 41.70
N ALA A 3 33.58 27.28 42.34
CA ALA A 3 34.06 25.90 42.29
C ALA A 3 32.89 24.93 42.16
N ASP A 4 32.02 25.14 41.16
CA ASP A 4 30.92 24.18 40.87
C ASP A 4 30.51 24.13 39.39
N VAL A 5 31.33 24.62 38.45
CA VAL A 5 30.98 24.66 37.02
C VAL A 5 31.77 23.64 36.17
N GLU A 6 32.77 22.96 36.74
CA GLU A 6 33.63 22.04 35.97
C GLU A 6 33.29 20.54 36.14
N ALA A 7 32.25 20.20 36.89
CA ALA A 7 31.84 18.80 37.07
C ALA A 7 31.00 18.23 35.90
N GLU A 8 30.41 19.06 35.03
CA GLU A 8 29.50 18.60 33.97
C GLU A 8 30.17 18.24 32.62
N ARG A 9 31.50 18.38 32.50
CA ARG A 9 32.14 18.34 31.17
C ARG A 9 32.84 17.03 30.81
N TRP A 10 32.89 16.05 31.69
CA TRP A 10 33.45 14.73 31.37
C TRP A 10 32.47 13.59 31.67
N VAL A 11 31.49 13.39 30.79
CA VAL A 11 30.86 12.07 30.66
C VAL A 11 31.86 11.19 29.91
N PRO A 12 32.37 10.10 30.51
CA PRO A 12 33.25 9.15 29.85
C PRO A 12 32.68 8.74 28.49
N MET A 13 33.54 8.65 27.46
CA MET A 13 33.13 8.24 26.11
C MET A 13 32.38 6.91 26.08
N SER A 14 32.65 6.01 27.04
CA SER A 14 31.93 4.75 27.22
C SER A 14 30.48 4.93 27.66
N LEU A 15 30.18 5.91 28.52
CA LEU A 15 28.81 6.26 28.91
C LEU A 15 28.06 6.95 27.76
N ARG A 16 28.72 7.86 27.02
CA ARG A 16 28.14 8.46 25.81
C ARG A 16 27.88 7.44 24.69
N ARG A 17 28.77 6.44 24.53
CA ARG A 17 28.56 5.30 23.60
C ARG A 17 27.44 4.39 24.08
N ALA A 18 27.36 4.08 25.37
CA ALA A 18 26.26 3.31 25.93
C ALA A 18 24.92 4.05 25.73
N ASP A 19 24.88 5.38 25.83
CA ASP A 19 23.70 6.19 25.51
C ASP A 19 23.35 6.11 24.02
N GLY A 20 24.36 6.10 23.13
CA GLY A 20 24.19 5.93 21.69
C GLY A 20 23.71 4.54 21.29
N GLU A 21 24.29 3.49 21.85
CA GLU A 21 23.88 2.09 21.65
C GLU A 21 22.47 1.86 22.19
N ARG A 22 22.16 2.43 23.37
CA ARG A 22 20.81 2.43 23.93
C ARG A 22 19.82 3.17 23.05
N GLY A 23 20.21 4.32 22.53
CA GLY A 23 19.44 5.10 21.57
C GLY A 23 19.16 4.30 20.30
N LEU A 24 20.17 3.63 19.75
CA LEU A 24 20.06 2.80 18.55
C LEU A 24 19.12 1.61 18.78
N LEU A 25 19.31 0.86 19.87
CA LEU A 25 18.47 -0.30 20.19
C LEU A 25 17.02 0.10 20.46
N ARG A 26 16.82 1.25 21.12
CA ARG A 26 15.49 1.83 21.31
C ARG A 26 14.86 2.22 19.96
N ALA A 27 15.61 2.89 19.08
CA ALA A 27 15.14 3.27 17.76
C ALA A 27 14.77 2.05 16.91
N LEU A 28 15.62 1.02 16.91
CA LEU A 28 15.38 -0.25 16.23
C LEU A 28 14.10 -0.92 16.75
N LEU A 29 13.93 -1.00 18.07
CA LEU A 29 12.72 -1.58 18.67
C LEU A 29 11.46 -0.77 18.31
N MET A 30 11.53 0.56 18.42
CA MET A 30 10.41 1.44 18.06
C MET A 30 10.02 1.30 16.58
N GLU A 31 11.00 1.21 15.68
CA GLU A 31 10.75 1.06 14.25
C GLU A 31 10.19 -0.33 13.92
N ALA A 32 10.70 -1.38 14.54
CA ALA A 32 10.14 -2.72 14.40
C ALA A 32 8.68 -2.78 14.88
N VAL A 33 8.35 -2.14 16.00
CA VAL A 33 6.96 -2.05 16.50
C VAL A 33 6.08 -1.28 15.51
N ARG A 34 6.51 -0.11 15.02
CA ARG A 34 5.77 0.63 13.98
C ARG A 34 5.55 -0.18 12.71
N CYS A 35 6.59 -0.88 12.24
CA CYS A 35 6.49 -1.80 11.11
C CYS A 35 5.45 -2.89 11.40
N ALA A 36 5.51 -3.56 12.55
CA ALA A 36 4.59 -4.63 12.92
C ALA A 36 3.12 -4.17 12.92
N LEU A 37 2.85 -2.96 13.42
CA LEU A 37 1.53 -2.32 13.45
C LEU A 37 1.08 -1.74 12.10
N GLY A 38 1.95 -1.75 11.07
CA GLY A 38 1.65 -1.21 9.74
C GLY A 38 1.78 0.32 9.63
N GLU A 39 2.36 0.98 10.63
CA GLU A 39 2.53 2.43 10.72
C GLU A 39 3.77 2.94 9.95
N ALA A 40 4.63 2.05 9.49
CA ALA A 40 5.84 2.42 8.72
C ALA A 40 5.48 3.17 7.43
N GLY A 41 6.27 4.18 7.06
CA GLY A 41 6.11 4.94 5.82
C GLY A 41 6.45 4.13 4.55
N GLY A 42 6.08 4.65 3.38
CA GLY A 42 6.47 4.10 2.06
C GLY A 42 5.36 3.37 1.29
N ARG A 43 5.72 2.74 0.17
CA ARG A 43 4.76 2.04 -0.72
C ARG A 43 4.11 0.84 0.00
N GLN A 44 2.82 0.59 -0.28
CA GLN A 44 2.02 -0.44 0.41
C GLN A 44 2.64 -1.85 0.37
N ALA A 45 3.20 -2.29 -0.75
CA ALA A 45 3.86 -3.59 -0.87
C ALA A 45 5.10 -3.69 0.04
N LYS A 46 5.91 -2.62 0.12
CA LYS A 46 7.08 -2.58 1.01
C LYS A 46 6.67 -2.53 2.48
N ARG A 47 5.60 -1.80 2.81
CA ARG A 47 5.01 -1.77 4.17
C ARG A 47 4.53 -3.15 4.62
N ALA A 48 3.83 -3.89 3.77
CA ALA A 48 3.35 -5.23 4.09
C ALA A 48 4.52 -6.21 4.33
N GLN A 49 5.58 -6.12 3.52
CA GLN A 49 6.80 -6.91 3.69
C GLN A 49 7.49 -6.58 5.02
N LEU A 50 7.75 -5.30 5.30
CA LEU A 50 8.39 -4.84 6.53
C LEU A 50 7.58 -5.25 7.76
N ALA A 51 6.25 -5.17 7.70
CA ALA A 51 5.37 -5.60 8.77
C ALA A 51 5.48 -7.12 9.02
N ALA A 52 5.56 -7.93 7.96
CA ALA A 52 5.73 -9.37 8.08
C ALA A 52 7.12 -9.75 8.64
N GLU A 53 8.17 -9.05 8.22
CA GLU A 53 9.53 -9.23 8.74
C GLU A 53 9.62 -8.85 10.22
N ALA A 54 9.06 -7.71 10.61
CA ALA A 54 9.04 -7.26 12.00
C ALA A 54 8.27 -8.24 12.91
N ARG A 55 7.09 -8.72 12.49
CA ARG A 55 6.33 -9.72 13.24
C ARG A 55 7.10 -11.02 13.41
N ARG A 56 7.81 -11.47 12.35
CA ARG A 56 8.69 -12.65 12.44
C ARG A 56 9.81 -12.43 13.45
N TRP A 57 10.48 -11.28 13.40
CA TRP A 57 11.55 -10.95 14.35
C TRP A 57 11.06 -10.92 15.81
N ILE A 58 9.89 -10.32 16.07
CA ILE A 58 9.28 -10.28 17.42
C ILE A 58 8.87 -11.66 17.92
N THR A 59 8.37 -12.52 17.03
CA THR A 59 7.82 -13.84 17.39
C THR A 59 8.89 -14.91 17.51
N ARG A 60 9.96 -14.82 16.71
CA ARG A 60 11.05 -15.79 16.68
C ARG A 60 11.74 -15.80 18.04
N ALA A 61 11.64 -16.93 18.75
CA ALA A 61 12.40 -17.16 19.96
C ALA A 61 13.83 -17.56 19.60
N ASN A 62 14.78 -16.64 19.71
CA ASN A 62 16.18 -16.95 19.43
C ASN A 62 17.12 -16.11 20.29
N VAL A 63 17.63 -16.66 21.40
CA VAL A 63 18.60 -15.94 22.25
C VAL A 63 20.04 -15.98 21.72
N GLY A 64 20.32 -16.77 20.68
CA GLY A 64 21.67 -16.95 20.13
C GLY A 64 22.17 -15.83 19.23
N GLU A 65 21.28 -14.97 18.73
CA GLU A 65 21.63 -13.82 17.87
C GLU A 65 21.70 -12.53 18.70
N PRO A 66 22.78 -11.71 18.63
CA PRO A 66 22.94 -10.50 19.46
C PRO A 66 21.80 -9.48 19.35
N PHE A 67 21.17 -9.37 18.17
CA PHE A 67 20.06 -8.46 17.89
C PHE A 67 18.71 -9.17 17.84
N ALA A 68 18.60 -10.35 18.42
CA ALA A 68 17.31 -10.97 18.63
C ALA A 68 16.42 -10.11 19.53
N PHE A 69 15.11 -10.24 19.34
CA PHE A 69 14.12 -9.48 20.07
C PHE A 69 14.28 -9.62 21.60
N GLU A 70 14.55 -10.83 22.10
CA GLU A 70 14.80 -11.11 23.51
C GLU A 70 16.01 -10.34 24.04
N ASN A 71 17.10 -10.35 23.29
CA ASN A 71 18.37 -9.73 23.67
C ASN A 71 18.27 -8.20 23.66
N VAL A 72 17.60 -7.64 22.64
CA VAL A 72 17.30 -6.20 22.57
C VAL A 72 16.40 -5.77 23.74
N CYS A 73 15.35 -6.54 24.05
CA CYS A 73 14.48 -6.23 25.19
C CYS A 73 15.22 -6.33 26.52
N ALA A 74 16.03 -7.37 26.73
CA ALA A 74 16.83 -7.55 27.93
C ALA A 74 17.80 -6.38 28.15
N TRP A 75 18.50 -5.97 27.09
CA TRP A 75 19.44 -4.84 27.14
C TRP A 75 18.73 -3.50 27.45
N LEU A 76 17.50 -3.32 26.96
CA LEU A 76 16.68 -2.14 27.25
C LEU A 76 15.99 -2.19 28.63
N GLY A 77 16.01 -3.33 29.33
CA GLY A 77 15.31 -3.53 30.60
C GLY A 77 13.80 -3.76 30.44
N LEU A 78 13.36 -4.25 29.29
CA LEU A 78 11.95 -4.49 28.95
C LEU A 78 11.59 -5.98 29.05
N PRO A 79 10.42 -6.34 29.62
CA PRO A 79 9.97 -7.72 29.64
C PRO A 79 9.48 -8.15 28.24
N ALA A 80 10.33 -8.86 27.50
CA ALA A 80 10.09 -9.29 26.12
C ALA A 80 8.72 -9.98 25.91
N HIS A 81 8.32 -10.85 26.84
CA HIS A 81 7.05 -11.57 26.78
C HIS A 81 5.83 -10.63 26.82
N ARG A 82 5.86 -9.56 27.65
CA ARG A 82 4.75 -8.60 27.74
C ARG A 82 4.67 -7.74 26.49
N LEU A 83 5.82 -7.29 25.99
CA LEU A 83 5.88 -6.48 24.79
C LEU A 83 5.43 -7.27 23.56
N ARG A 84 5.89 -8.52 23.41
CA ARG A 84 5.43 -9.44 22.36
C ARG A 84 3.91 -9.59 22.39
N ARG A 85 3.36 -9.95 23.55
CA ARG A 85 1.92 -10.13 23.71
C ARG A 85 1.16 -8.87 23.32
N PHE A 86 1.57 -7.71 23.84
CA PHE A 86 0.94 -6.43 23.54
C PHE A 86 0.96 -6.09 22.05
N VAL A 87 2.11 -6.25 21.37
CA VAL A 87 2.23 -5.94 19.94
C VAL A 87 1.36 -6.89 19.12
N LEU A 88 1.36 -8.19 19.41
CA LEU A 88 0.58 -9.17 18.66
C LEU A 88 -0.93 -9.00 18.86
N GLU A 89 -1.38 -8.69 20.08
CA GLU A 89 -2.78 -8.33 20.35
C GLU A 89 -3.20 -7.10 19.53
N ARG A 90 -2.34 -6.07 19.48
CA ARG A 90 -2.60 -4.88 18.67
C ARG A 90 -2.62 -5.16 17.18
N VAL A 91 -1.74 -6.02 16.68
CA VAL A 91 -1.75 -6.45 15.28
C VAL A 91 -3.08 -7.10 14.92
N GLU A 92 -3.61 -8.00 15.75
CA GLU A 92 -4.90 -8.65 15.47
C GLU A 92 -6.07 -7.66 15.55
N LEU A 93 -6.04 -6.70 16.49
CA LEU A 93 -7.07 -5.65 16.58
C LEU A 93 -7.04 -4.69 15.38
N LEU A 94 -5.85 -4.36 14.88
CA LEU A 94 -5.66 -3.47 13.73
C LEU A 94 -5.78 -4.19 12.38
N ARG A 95 -5.82 -5.53 12.40
CA ARG A 95 -6.02 -6.32 11.20
C ARG A 95 -7.38 -5.91 10.62
N PRO A 96 -7.43 -5.41 9.37
CA PRO A 96 -8.71 -5.16 8.73
C PRO A 96 -9.47 -6.47 8.74
N SER A 97 -10.65 -6.50 9.36
CA SER A 97 -11.55 -7.64 9.26
C SER A 97 -11.89 -7.84 7.79
N ALA A 98 -11.19 -8.76 7.12
CA ALA A 98 -11.59 -9.18 5.79
C ALA A 98 -12.98 -9.80 5.94
N PRO A 99 -13.96 -9.46 5.07
CA PRO A 99 -15.23 -10.16 5.09
C PRO A 99 -14.94 -11.65 4.89
N VAL A 100 -15.53 -12.48 5.74
CA VAL A 100 -15.52 -13.94 5.62
C VAL A 100 -16.24 -14.30 4.32
N VAL A 101 -15.50 -14.27 3.22
CA VAL A 101 -15.89 -14.88 1.95
C VAL A 101 -14.62 -15.39 1.31
N ALA A 102 -14.32 -16.64 1.63
CA ALA A 102 -13.59 -17.50 0.72
C ALA A 102 -14.43 -17.63 -0.55
N ARG A 103 -14.10 -16.87 -1.58
CA ARG A 103 -14.30 -17.27 -2.96
C ARG A 103 -12.97 -17.16 -3.67
N GLN A 104 -12.54 -18.31 -4.17
CA GLN A 104 -11.25 -18.60 -4.76
C GLN A 104 -11.03 -17.73 -6.01
N GLY A 105 -9.76 -17.40 -6.27
CA GLY A 105 -9.29 -17.01 -7.60
C GLY A 105 -9.44 -15.53 -7.98
N ALA A 106 -8.60 -14.67 -7.43
CA ALA A 106 -8.02 -13.56 -8.18
C ALA A 106 -6.82 -13.01 -7.41
N SER A 107 -5.66 -13.12 -8.03
CA SER A 107 -4.38 -12.58 -7.59
C SER A 107 -4.55 -11.13 -7.12
N ARG A 108 -4.28 -10.84 -5.85
CA ARG A 108 -4.21 -9.47 -5.32
C ARG A 108 -2.92 -8.79 -5.83
N HIS A 109 -2.86 -8.52 -7.14
CA HIS A 109 -1.88 -7.63 -7.73
C HIS A 109 -2.43 -6.19 -7.74
N PRO A 110 -1.60 -5.16 -7.49
CA PRO A 110 -1.99 -3.75 -7.61
C PRO A 110 -2.61 -3.41 -8.98
N GLY A 111 -2.22 -4.14 -10.03
CA GLY A 111 -2.77 -4.02 -11.38
C GLY A 111 -4.23 -4.49 -11.52
N ALA A 112 -4.70 -5.39 -10.67
CA ALA A 112 -6.07 -5.89 -10.73
C ALA A 112 -7.09 -4.85 -10.21
N LEU A 113 -6.70 -4.04 -9.22
CA LEU A 113 -7.52 -2.94 -8.73
C LEU A 113 -7.57 -1.79 -9.74
N SER A 114 -6.43 -1.44 -10.35
CA SER A 114 -6.40 -0.40 -11.39
C SER A 114 -7.13 -0.84 -12.67
N ALA A 115 -7.08 -2.13 -13.02
CA ALA A 115 -7.88 -2.69 -14.12
C ALA A 115 -9.39 -2.57 -13.83
N ARG A 116 -9.82 -2.95 -12.62
CA ARG A 116 -11.23 -2.83 -12.22
C ARG A 116 -11.72 -1.38 -12.17
N LEU A 117 -10.91 -0.46 -11.64
CA LEU A 117 -11.26 0.97 -11.65
C LEU A 117 -11.34 1.55 -13.06
N ARG A 118 -10.45 1.11 -13.96
CA ARG A 118 -10.50 1.48 -15.38
C ARG A 118 -11.74 0.90 -16.06
N GLU A 119 -12.10 -0.34 -15.76
CA GLU A 119 -13.29 -1.01 -16.28
C GLU A 119 -14.58 -0.32 -15.81
N ASP A 120 -14.67 0.01 -14.51
CA ASP A 120 -15.81 0.71 -13.91
C ASP A 120 -15.97 2.13 -14.50
N ARG A 121 -14.85 2.84 -14.69
CA ARG A 121 -14.83 4.15 -15.38
C ARG A 121 -15.27 4.02 -16.84
N ASN A 122 -14.78 3.01 -17.56
CA ASN A 122 -15.13 2.79 -18.96
C ASN A 122 -16.62 2.42 -19.12
N ALA A 123 -17.19 1.66 -18.20
CA ALA A 123 -18.62 1.35 -18.18
C ALA A 123 -19.47 2.62 -18.04
N ARG A 124 -19.11 3.52 -17.12
CA ARG A 124 -19.77 4.84 -16.99
C ARG A 124 -19.64 5.69 -18.24
N ILE A 125 -18.46 5.72 -18.87
CA ILE A 125 -18.26 6.43 -20.14
C ILE A 125 -19.23 5.93 -21.22
N ARG A 126 -19.43 4.61 -21.33
CA ARG A 126 -20.40 4.02 -22.26
C ARG A 126 -21.85 4.34 -21.90
N GLU A 127 -22.18 4.34 -20.61
CA GLU A 127 -23.51 4.73 -20.12
C GLU A 127 -23.82 6.20 -20.46
N PHE A 128 -22.91 7.13 -20.18
CA PHE A 128 -23.07 8.54 -20.57
C PHE A 128 -23.26 8.67 -22.08
N ARG A 129 -22.51 7.92 -22.87
CA ARG A 129 -22.68 7.91 -24.33
C ARG A 129 -24.06 7.37 -24.75
N ALA A 130 -24.55 6.30 -24.12
CA ALA A 130 -25.87 5.73 -24.37
C ALA A 130 -27.01 6.69 -23.98
N THR A 131 -26.80 7.54 -22.96
CA THR A 131 -27.74 8.61 -22.59
C THR A 131 -27.68 9.85 -23.51
N GLY A 132 -26.88 9.80 -24.58
CA GLY A 132 -26.83 10.85 -25.61
C GLY A 132 -25.81 11.96 -25.38
N TRP A 133 -24.95 11.86 -24.36
CA TRP A 133 -23.90 12.85 -24.11
C TRP A 133 -22.88 12.87 -25.26
N LYS A 134 -22.35 14.06 -25.57
CA LYS A 134 -21.34 14.21 -26.62
C LYS A 134 -19.98 13.75 -26.10
N PRO A 135 -19.14 13.10 -26.93
CA PRO A 135 -17.83 12.60 -26.49
C PRO A 135 -16.89 13.67 -25.91
N ARG A 136 -17.03 14.93 -26.33
CA ARG A 136 -16.27 16.07 -25.78
C ARG A 136 -16.62 16.36 -24.32
N ASP A 137 -17.91 16.36 -23.98
CA ASP A 137 -18.38 16.63 -22.61
C ASP A 137 -18.02 15.47 -21.68
N ILE A 138 -18.01 14.24 -22.20
CA ILE A 138 -17.54 13.05 -21.48
C ILE A 138 -16.03 13.13 -21.25
N ALA A 139 -15.25 13.55 -22.25
CA ALA A 139 -13.80 13.71 -22.14
C ALA A 139 -13.42 14.69 -21.03
N GLU A 140 -14.08 15.85 -20.98
CA GLU A 140 -13.89 16.84 -19.92
C GLU A 140 -14.31 16.29 -18.55
N ARG A 141 -15.46 15.62 -18.46
CA ARG A 141 -15.99 15.07 -17.20
C ARG A 141 -15.09 14.00 -16.57
N PHE A 142 -14.43 13.20 -17.38
CA PHE A 142 -13.57 12.09 -16.92
C PHE A 142 -12.07 12.41 -16.98
N ASP A 143 -11.71 13.64 -17.35
CA ASP A 143 -10.33 14.09 -17.57
C ASP A 143 -9.56 13.15 -18.52
N LEU A 144 -10.18 12.85 -19.66
CA LEU A 144 -9.65 11.99 -20.70
C LEU A 144 -9.51 12.73 -22.02
N SER A 145 -8.66 12.23 -22.90
CA SER A 145 -8.62 12.74 -24.27
C SER A 145 -9.88 12.31 -25.04
N TYR A 146 -10.30 13.15 -25.99
CA TYR A 146 -11.38 12.83 -26.92
C TYR A 146 -11.17 11.47 -27.60
N ALA A 147 -9.95 11.20 -28.08
CA ALA A 147 -9.60 9.92 -28.73
C ALA A 147 -9.76 8.72 -27.79
N SER A 148 -9.40 8.86 -26.50
CA SER A 148 -9.60 7.81 -25.51
C SER A 148 -11.08 7.54 -25.26
N VAL A 149 -11.92 8.57 -25.22
CA VAL A 149 -13.38 8.41 -25.06
C VAL A 149 -13.98 7.70 -26.28
N ILE A 150 -13.57 8.07 -27.49
CA ILE A 150 -14.02 7.39 -28.71
C ILE A 150 -13.62 5.90 -28.66
N ALA A 151 -12.35 5.59 -28.40
CA ALA A 151 -11.87 4.21 -28.31
C ALA A 151 -12.55 3.38 -27.20
N ILE A 152 -13.01 4.01 -26.11
CA ILE A 152 -13.77 3.33 -25.05
C ILE A 152 -15.21 3.06 -25.49
N CYS A 153 -15.81 3.98 -26.26
CA CYS A 153 -17.19 3.89 -26.74
C CYS A 153 -17.34 2.99 -27.97
N THR A 154 -16.32 2.88 -28.81
CA THR A 154 -16.29 1.97 -29.94
C THR A 154 -15.80 0.60 -29.48
N PRO A 155 -16.60 -0.47 -29.53
CA PRO A 155 -16.06 -1.81 -29.36
C PRO A 155 -15.05 -2.10 -30.48
N ASP A 156 -13.92 -2.73 -30.16
CA ASP A 156 -13.00 -3.28 -31.15
C ASP A 156 -13.80 -4.22 -32.08
N GLY A 157 -13.96 -3.85 -33.35
CA GLY A 157 -14.53 -4.71 -34.39
C GLY A 157 -15.89 -4.33 -34.98
N ALA A 158 -16.17 -3.04 -35.23
CA ALA A 158 -17.17 -2.65 -36.22
C ALA A 158 -16.49 -1.73 -37.27
N GLU A 159 -15.85 -2.35 -38.26
CA GLU A 159 -15.62 -1.70 -39.54
C GLU A 159 -16.98 -1.42 -40.17
N GLU A 160 -17.27 -0.15 -40.42
CA GLU A 160 -18.35 0.30 -41.29
C GLU A 160 -18.01 -0.06 -42.73
N ILE A 161 -18.87 -0.79 -43.44
CA ILE A 161 -19.09 -0.56 -44.88
C ILE A 161 -20.54 -0.93 -45.23
N GLU A 162 -21.47 0.02 -45.11
CA GLU A 162 -22.68 0.03 -45.96
C GLU A 162 -22.30 0.87 -47.19
N GLU A 163 -21.83 0.18 -48.22
CA GLU A 163 -21.46 0.74 -49.51
C GLU A 163 -22.71 0.77 -50.42
N SER A 164 -23.08 1.98 -50.83
CA SER A 164 -23.61 2.32 -52.15
C SER A 164 -25.01 1.84 -52.56
N GLU A 165 -25.96 2.78 -52.45
CA GLU A 165 -26.65 3.40 -53.58
C GLU A 165 -26.65 2.60 -54.91
N GLY A 166 -27.80 2.02 -55.25
CA GLY A 166 -27.95 1.27 -56.50
C GLY A 166 -29.34 0.69 -56.71
N ALA A 167 -30.40 1.50 -56.61
CA ALA A 167 -31.71 1.13 -57.12
C ALA A 167 -32.08 2.08 -58.27
N LEU A 168 -31.60 1.70 -59.46
CA LEU A 168 -32.02 2.25 -60.74
C LEU A 168 -33.54 2.07 -60.90
N GLU A 169 -34.22 3.21 -61.03
CA GLU A 169 -35.59 3.33 -61.49
C GLU A 169 -35.70 2.92 -62.97
N ALA A 170 -36.78 2.18 -63.27
CA ALA A 170 -37.55 2.12 -64.53
C ALA A 170 -36.83 2.20 -65.89
N VAL A 171 -36.98 1.16 -66.73
CA VAL A 171 -37.85 1.16 -67.93
C VAL A 171 -38.13 -0.29 -68.35
N ALA A 172 -39.39 -0.71 -68.25
CA ALA A 172 -39.95 -1.82 -69.01
C ALA A 172 -41.15 -1.29 -69.81
N SER A 173 -40.91 -1.00 -71.09
CA SER A 173 -41.89 -1.02 -72.19
C SER A 173 -41.13 -0.95 -73.51
#